data_AF-A0A101C6W1-F1
#
_entry.id   AF-A0A101C6W1-F1
#
_cell.length_a   1.000
_cell.length_b   1.000
_cell.length_c   1.000
_cell.angle_alpha   90.00
_cell.angle_beta   90.00
_cell.angle_gamma   90.00
#
_symmetry.space_group_name_H-M   'P 1'
#
loop_
_entity.id
_entity.type
_entity.pdbx_description
1 polymer ?
#
loop_
_entity_poly.entity_id
_entity_poly.type
_entity_poly.pdbx_seq_one_letter_code
_entity_poly.pdbx_strand_id
1 'polypeptide(L)'
;MSPKEIIIQARKLHDEGRYNDAIQLLLPLQNISPKLEEHQYISISYSYYCLNDFRQSFYYAELVSSKNKSNEFASQLKYFCLVDENKIDEALSEVVNFLNEFPANLYKITLEELLVDVNENRIQGEFAAKILLLANKNNVINQVNLNSIDKDRLN
;
A
#
# COMPACT_ATOMS: atom_id res chain seq x y z
N MET A 1 1.51 -30.51 5.92
CA MET A 1 1.90 -29.62 4.82
C MET A 1 3.10 -28.80 5.28
N SER A 2 4.10 -28.63 4.42
CA SER A 2 5.20 -27.70 4.64
C SER A 2 4.70 -26.25 4.64
N PRO A 3 5.42 -25.30 5.27
CA PRO A 3 5.04 -23.89 5.23
C PRO A 3 4.84 -23.32 3.82
N LYS A 4 5.63 -23.79 2.84
CA LYS A 4 5.47 -23.37 1.44
C LYS A 4 4.15 -23.86 0.84
N GLU A 5 3.77 -25.11 1.10
CA GLU A 5 2.49 -25.67 0.65
C GLU A 5 1.31 -24.93 1.28
N ILE A 6 1.43 -24.56 2.56
CA ILE A 6 0.41 -23.79 3.28
C ILE A 6 0.22 -22.41 2.64
N ILE A 7 1.30 -21.69 2.33
CA ILE A 7 1.24 -20.39 1.63
C ILE A 7 0.60 -20.51 0.24
N ILE A 8 0.94 -21.56 -0.52
CA ILE A 8 0.34 -21.81 -1.84
C ILE A 8 -1.16 -22.08 -1.71
N GLN A 9 -1.56 -22.89 -0.73
CA GLN A 9 -2.96 -23.20 -0.50
C GLN A 9 -3.75 -21.98 -0.02
N ALA A 10 -3.16 -21.14 0.83
CA ALA A 10 -3.77 -19.87 1.25
C ALA A 10 -4.00 -18.92 0.07
N ARG A 11 -3.08 -18.87 -0.90
CA ARG A 11 -3.28 -18.10 -2.14
C ARG A 11 -4.50 -18.59 -2.92
N LYS A 12 -4.67 -19.91 -3.08
CA LYS A 12 -5.87 -20.46 -3.76
C LYS A 12 -7.15 -20.05 -3.04
N LEU A 13 -7.13 -20.06 -1.70
CA LEU A 13 -8.26 -19.60 -0.91
C LEU A 13 -8.54 -18.10 -1.13
N HIS A 14 -7.52 -17.25 -1.28
CA HIS A 14 -7.73 -15.85 -1.69
C HIS A 14 -8.36 -15.74 -3.08
N ASP A 15 -7.88 -16.50 -4.06
CA ASP A 15 -8.42 -16.51 -5.43
C ASP A 15 -9.90 -16.95 -5.45
N GLU A 16 -10.31 -17.78 -4.48
CA GLU A 16 -11.70 -18.23 -4.25
C GLU A 16 -12.53 -17.26 -3.37
N GLY A 17 -11.95 -16.16 -2.88
CA GLY A 17 -12.61 -15.22 -1.95
C GLY A 17 -12.81 -15.77 -0.53
N ARG A 18 -12.16 -16.87 -0.18
CA ARG A 18 -12.25 -17.57 1.12
C ARG A 18 -11.22 -17.04 2.11
N TYR A 19 -11.28 -15.74 2.40
CA TYR A 19 -10.28 -15.03 3.21
C TYR A 19 -10.19 -15.54 4.66
N ASN A 20 -11.31 -15.87 5.30
CA ASN A 20 -11.32 -16.44 6.65
C ASN A 20 -10.55 -17.77 6.73
N ASP A 21 -10.72 -18.63 5.71
CA ASP A 21 -10.04 -19.93 5.65
C ASP A 21 -8.54 -19.74 5.41
N ALA A 22 -8.16 -18.76 4.57
CA ALA A 22 -6.77 -18.40 4.36
C ALA A 22 -6.11 -17.89 5.66
N ILE A 23 -6.80 -17.03 6.42
CA ILE A 23 -6.33 -16.55 7.72
C ILE A 23 -6.14 -17.71 8.70
N GLN A 24 -7.12 -18.60 8.83
CA GLN A 24 -7.03 -19.78 9.72
C GLN A 24 -5.88 -20.71 9.35
N LEU A 25 -5.59 -20.84 8.05
CA LEU A 25 -4.50 -21.66 7.54
C LEU A 25 -3.12 -21.00 7.79
N LEU A 26 -3.04 -19.68 7.71
CA LEU A 26 -1.78 -18.93 7.81
C LEU A 26 -1.39 -18.59 9.25
N LEU A 27 -2.33 -18.22 10.12
CA LEU A 27 -2.09 -17.81 11.51
C LEU A 27 -1.18 -18.77 12.32
N PRO A 28 -1.36 -20.11 12.23
CA PRO A 28 -0.58 -21.05 13.02
C PRO A 28 0.87 -21.23 12.53
N LEU A 29 1.23 -20.71 11.35
CA LEU A 29 2.61 -20.82 10.86
C LEU A 29 3.56 -20.03 11.77
N GLN A 30 4.56 -20.72 12.31
CA GLN A 30 5.58 -20.18 13.19
C GLN A 30 6.94 -20.79 12.86
N ASN A 31 8.02 -20.16 13.33
CA ASN A 31 9.40 -20.63 13.14
C ASN A 31 9.78 -20.84 11.67
N ILE A 32 9.26 -19.99 10.78
CA ILE A 32 9.55 -20.01 9.34
C ILE A 32 10.62 -18.97 8.98
N SER A 33 11.16 -19.06 7.77
CA SER A 33 12.18 -18.10 7.32
C SER A 33 11.58 -16.68 7.25
N PRO A 34 12.39 -15.61 7.46
CA PRO A 34 11.91 -14.24 7.43
C PRO A 34 11.13 -13.89 6.14
N LYS A 35 11.59 -14.39 5.00
CA LYS A 35 10.90 -14.21 3.71
C LYS A 35 9.52 -14.87 3.67
N LEU A 36 9.36 -16.06 4.24
CA LEU A 36 8.07 -16.72 4.30
C LEU A 36 7.14 -16.06 5.32
N GLU A 37 7.69 -15.58 6.43
CA GLU A 37 6.95 -14.81 7.43
C GLU A 37 6.42 -13.50 6.84
N GLU A 38 7.23 -12.79 6.06
CA GLU A 38 6.78 -11.60 5.32
C GLU A 38 5.59 -11.92 4.41
N HIS A 39 5.68 -12.97 3.60
CA HIS A 39 4.58 -13.41 2.74
C HIS A 39 3.34 -13.84 3.53
N GLN A 40 3.51 -14.50 4.68
CA GLN A 40 2.43 -14.90 5.57
C GLN A 40 1.68 -13.67 6.07
N TYR A 41 2.37 -12.69 6.65
CA TYR A 41 1.72 -11.49 7.21
C TYR A 41 1.08 -10.61 6.14
N ILE A 42 1.73 -10.43 4.99
CA ILE A 42 1.10 -9.76 3.84
C ILE A 42 -0.21 -10.45 3.45
N SER A 43 -0.20 -11.78 3.37
CA SER A 43 -1.38 -12.54 2.96
C SER A 43 -2.51 -12.44 3.98
N ILE A 44 -2.18 -12.46 5.27
CA ILE A 44 -3.14 -12.24 6.35
C ILE A 44 -3.69 -10.81 6.31
N SER A 45 -2.82 -9.81 6.14
CA SER A 45 -3.21 -8.40 6.04
C SER A 45 -4.21 -8.18 4.91
N TYR A 46 -3.88 -8.66 3.70
CA TYR A 46 -4.78 -8.58 2.56
C TYR A 46 -6.12 -9.29 2.79
N SER A 47 -6.11 -10.47 3.42
CA SER A 47 -7.36 -11.15 3.78
C SER A 47 -8.24 -10.32 4.72
N TYR A 48 -7.66 -9.69 5.74
CA TYR A 48 -8.43 -8.81 6.63
C TYR A 48 -8.94 -7.57 5.92
N TYR A 49 -8.16 -6.99 5.01
CA TYR A 49 -8.62 -5.88 4.16
C TYR A 49 -9.85 -6.28 3.34
N CYS A 50 -9.81 -7.42 2.66
CA CYS A 50 -10.96 -7.93 1.89
C CYS A 50 -12.20 -8.25 2.75
N LEU A 51 -12.02 -8.46 4.04
CA LEU A 51 -13.10 -8.65 5.01
C LEU A 51 -13.56 -7.33 5.68
N ASN A 52 -13.02 -6.18 5.24
CA ASN A 52 -13.23 -4.85 5.82
C ASN A 52 -12.79 -4.73 7.30
N ASP A 53 -11.89 -5.59 7.78
CA ASP A 53 -11.23 -5.41 9.07
C ASP A 53 -9.92 -4.64 8.88
N PHE A 54 -10.06 -3.34 8.62
CA PHE A 54 -8.94 -2.44 8.31
C PHE A 54 -7.95 -2.35 9.48
N ARG A 55 -8.42 -2.50 10.72
CA ARG A 55 -7.55 -2.48 11.90
C ARG A 55 -6.60 -3.68 11.91
N GLN A 56 -7.11 -4.88 11.68
CA GLN A 56 -6.26 -6.08 11.60
C GLN A 56 -5.38 -6.04 10.36
N SER A 57 -5.92 -5.61 9.22
CA SER A 57 -5.13 -5.45 8.00
C SER A 57 -3.92 -4.54 8.23
N PHE A 58 -4.15 -3.35 8.78
CA PHE A 58 -3.10 -2.38 9.09
C PHE A 58 -2.07 -2.96 10.06
N TYR A 59 -2.51 -3.65 11.11
CA TYR A 59 -1.61 -4.28 12.09
C TYR A 59 -0.62 -5.24 11.42
N TYR A 60 -1.09 -6.16 10.57
CA TYR A 60 -0.22 -7.12 9.90
C TYR A 60 0.67 -6.47 8.83
N ALA A 61 0.19 -5.45 8.15
CA ALA A 61 1.02 -4.67 7.22
C ALA A 61 2.14 -3.92 7.97
N GLU A 62 1.85 -3.32 9.12
CA GLU A 62 2.84 -2.66 9.98
C GLU A 62 3.90 -3.66 10.49
N LEU A 63 3.51 -4.89 10.85
CA LEU A 63 4.47 -5.95 11.21
C LEU A 63 5.45 -6.22 10.06
N VAL A 64 4.98 -6.21 8.81
CA VAL A 64 5.84 -6.36 7.63
C VAL A 64 6.75 -5.14 7.47
N SER A 65 6.20 -3.92 7.46
CA SER A 65 6.96 -2.69 7.28
C SER A 65 8.02 -2.47 8.38
N SER A 66 7.77 -2.91 9.61
CA SER A 66 8.73 -2.83 10.72
C SER A 66 9.99 -3.68 10.48
N LYS A 67 9.87 -4.76 9.71
CA LYS A 67 10.97 -5.70 9.38
C LYS A 67 11.57 -5.42 8.00
N ASN A 68 10.75 -4.99 7.05
CA ASN A 68 11.11 -4.70 5.68
C ASN A 68 10.42 -3.40 5.21
N LYS A 69 11.08 -2.27 5.45
CA LYS A 69 10.53 -0.93 5.13
C LYS A 69 10.31 -0.70 3.64
N SER A 70 11.03 -1.39 2.77
CA SER A 70 10.88 -1.25 1.31
C SER A 70 9.78 -2.13 0.72
N ASN A 71 9.05 -2.89 1.55
CA ASN A 71 7.90 -3.64 1.08
C ASN A 71 6.75 -2.69 0.73
N GLU A 72 6.66 -2.36 -0.55
CA GLU A 72 5.67 -1.42 -1.09
C GLU A 72 4.23 -1.91 -0.91
N PHE A 73 3.99 -3.21 -0.99
CA PHE A 73 2.65 -3.75 -0.85
C PHE A 73 2.11 -3.63 0.59
N ALA A 74 2.98 -3.78 1.60
CA ALA A 74 2.63 -3.48 2.99
C ALA A 74 2.26 -2.00 3.17
N SER A 75 3.06 -1.08 2.63
CA SER A 75 2.74 0.35 2.68
C SER A 75 1.41 0.64 1.99
N GLN A 76 1.16 0.05 0.81
CA GLN A 76 -0.08 0.26 0.07
C GLN A 76 -1.32 -0.27 0.81
N LEU A 77 -1.20 -1.42 1.49
CA LEU A 77 -2.27 -1.93 2.37
C LEU A 77 -2.57 -0.98 3.52
N LYS A 78 -1.53 -0.39 4.14
CA LYS A 78 -1.71 0.64 5.17
C LYS A 78 -2.42 1.87 4.61
N TYR A 79 -1.98 2.36 3.45
CA TYR A 79 -2.64 3.47 2.75
C TYR A 79 -4.12 3.19 2.52
N PHE A 80 -4.47 2.05 1.92
CA PHE A 80 -5.87 1.70 1.65
C PHE A 80 -6.72 1.59 2.92
N CYS A 81 -6.20 0.97 3.98
CA CYS A 81 -6.89 0.91 5.26
C CYS A 81 -7.20 2.30 5.80
N LEU A 82 -6.25 3.24 5.69
CA LEU A 82 -6.45 4.62 6.14
C LEU A 82 -7.47 5.36 5.27
N VAL A 83 -7.46 5.16 3.94
CA VAL A 83 -8.47 5.72 3.05
C VAL A 83 -9.87 5.20 3.40
N ASP A 84 -10.04 3.89 3.57
CA ASP A 84 -11.34 3.28 3.89
C ASP A 84 -11.85 3.65 5.29
N GLU A 85 -10.95 3.97 6.22
CA GLU A 85 -11.29 4.55 7.53
C GLU A 85 -11.47 6.08 7.47
N ASN A 86 -11.43 6.71 6.30
CA ASN A 86 -11.55 8.15 6.06
C ASN A 86 -10.48 8.99 6.82
N LYS A 87 -9.29 8.42 7.02
CA LYS A 87 -8.10 9.04 7.62
C LYS A 87 -7.16 9.53 6.52
N ILE A 88 -7.64 10.52 5.76
CA ILE A 88 -7.03 10.93 4.49
C ILE A 88 -5.63 11.51 4.70
N ASP A 89 -5.43 12.37 5.70
CA ASP A 89 -4.13 12.99 5.95
C ASP A 89 -3.07 11.95 6.34
N GLU A 90 -3.44 10.96 7.16
CA GLU A 90 -2.58 9.83 7.49
C GLU A 90 -2.28 8.97 6.26
N ALA A 91 -3.28 8.73 5.40
CA ALA A 91 -3.11 7.97 4.16
C ALA A 91 -2.10 8.65 3.23
N LEU A 92 -2.28 9.95 2.98
CA LEU A 92 -1.34 10.73 2.15
C LEU A 92 0.05 10.75 2.79
N SER A 93 0.14 10.81 4.11
CA SER A 93 1.43 10.75 4.82
C SER A 93 2.13 9.41 4.63
N GLU A 94 1.42 8.28 4.65
CA GLU A 94 1.98 6.95 4.39
C GLU A 94 2.62 6.87 2.99
N VAL A 95 1.88 7.29 1.95
CA VAL A 95 2.38 7.30 0.56
C VAL A 95 3.60 8.22 0.42
N VAL A 96 3.53 9.43 0.97
CA VAL A 96 4.61 10.41 0.91
C VAL A 96 5.86 9.88 1.61
N ASN A 97 5.71 9.34 2.82
CA ASN A 97 6.83 8.83 3.60
C ASN A 97 7.51 7.65 2.88
N PHE A 98 6.72 6.73 2.33
CA PHE A 98 7.26 5.61 1.57
C PHE A 98 8.02 6.07 0.32
N LEU A 99 7.41 6.91 -0.51
CA LEU A 99 7.98 7.34 -1.79
C LEU A 99 9.13 8.35 -1.67
N ASN A 100 9.29 8.97 -0.50
CA ASN A 100 10.49 9.74 -0.18
C ASN A 100 11.73 8.84 -0.13
N GLU A 101 11.61 7.63 0.42
CA GLU A 101 12.74 6.70 0.60
C GLU A 101 12.87 5.70 -0.55
N PHE A 102 11.75 5.23 -1.12
CA PHE A 102 11.71 4.13 -2.07
C PHE A 102 11.07 4.54 -3.41
N PRO A 103 11.44 3.88 -4.53
CA PRO A 103 10.79 4.14 -5.81
C PRO A 103 9.36 3.58 -5.83
N ALA A 104 8.47 4.24 -6.56
CA ALA A 104 7.14 3.73 -6.86
C ALA A 104 7.21 2.60 -7.88
N ASN A 105 6.71 1.41 -7.54
CA ASN A 105 6.38 0.35 -8.49
C ASN A 105 4.88 0.09 -8.48
N LEU A 106 4.32 -0.32 -7.34
CA LEU A 106 2.88 -0.51 -7.13
C LEU A 106 2.15 0.82 -6.96
N TYR A 107 2.77 1.78 -6.28
CA TYR A 107 2.21 3.11 -6.06
C TYR A 107 2.13 3.97 -7.31
N LYS A 108 2.64 3.54 -8.47
CA LYS A 108 2.55 4.35 -9.71
C LYS A 108 1.11 4.71 -10.06
N ILE A 109 0.21 3.73 -10.02
CA ILE A 109 -1.21 3.94 -10.32
C ILE A 109 -1.84 4.85 -9.25
N THR A 110 -1.57 4.59 -7.97
CA THR A 110 -2.04 5.45 -6.87
C THR A 110 -1.54 6.90 -7.04
N LEU A 111 -0.31 7.09 -7.49
CA LEU A 111 0.27 8.41 -7.72
C LEU A 111 -0.38 9.11 -8.93
N GLU A 112 -0.75 8.37 -9.98
CA GLU A 112 -1.54 8.87 -11.11
C GLU A 112 -2.93 9.36 -10.65
N GLU A 113 -3.62 8.57 -9.82
CA GLU A 113 -4.92 8.94 -9.24
C GLU A 113 -4.81 10.18 -8.34
N LEU A 114 -3.80 10.23 -7.47
CA LEU A 114 -3.55 11.38 -6.60
C LEU A 114 -3.24 12.65 -7.40
N LEU A 115 -2.58 12.56 -8.57
CA LEU A 115 -2.38 13.72 -9.44
C LEU A 115 -3.69 14.25 -10.04
N VAL A 116 -4.62 13.36 -10.39
CA VAL A 116 -5.96 13.77 -10.83
C VAL A 116 -6.65 14.54 -9.71
N ASP A 117 -6.57 14.03 -8.47
CA ASP A 117 -7.15 14.70 -7.30
C ASP A 117 -6.51 16.07 -7.01
N VAL A 118 -5.19 16.21 -7.21
CA VAL A 118 -4.51 17.50 -7.13
C VAL A 118 -5.04 18.46 -8.19
N ASN A 119 -5.15 18.03 -9.45
CA ASN A 119 -5.61 18.88 -10.55
C ASN A 119 -7.08 19.30 -10.43
N GLU A 120 -7.90 18.44 -9.86
CA GLU A 120 -9.30 18.73 -9.55
C GLU A 120 -9.48 19.53 -8.24
N ASN A 121 -8.39 19.98 -7.63
CA ASN A 121 -8.37 20.71 -6.36
C ASN A 121 -8.99 19.96 -5.17
N ARG A 122 -9.07 18.62 -5.24
CA ARG A 122 -9.48 17.75 -4.13
C ARG A 122 -8.38 17.62 -3.08
N ILE A 123 -7.11 17.67 -3.49
CA ILE A 123 -5.94 17.73 -2.62
C ILE A 123 -5.24 19.08 -2.81
N GLN A 124 -4.92 19.75 -1.70
CA GLN A 124 -4.35 21.11 -1.73
C GLN A 124 -3.18 21.26 -0.74
N GLY A 125 -2.52 22.41 -0.80
CA GLY A 125 -1.47 22.78 0.16
C GLY A 125 -0.22 21.91 0.05
N GLU A 126 0.33 21.54 1.21
CA GLU A 126 1.60 20.82 1.31
C GLU A 126 1.55 19.43 0.66
N PHE A 127 0.45 18.70 0.82
CA PHE A 127 0.31 17.38 0.19
C PHE A 127 0.31 17.46 -1.33
N ALA A 128 -0.39 18.44 -1.91
CA ALA A 128 -0.39 18.63 -3.36
C ALA A 128 1.03 18.87 -3.90
N ALA A 129 1.80 19.73 -3.24
CA ALA A 129 3.19 19.99 -3.62
C ALA A 129 4.07 18.74 -3.51
N LYS A 130 3.93 17.96 -2.42
CA LYS A 130 4.69 16.70 -2.24
C LYS A 130 4.31 15.66 -3.28
N ILE A 131 3.02 15.48 -3.59
CA ILE A 131 2.55 14.54 -4.61
C ILE A 131 3.12 14.90 -5.98
N LEU A 132 3.10 16.18 -6.37
CA LEU A 132 3.70 16.64 -7.63
C LEU A 132 5.20 16.33 -7.70
N LEU A 133 5.95 16.59 -6.63
CA LEU A 133 7.39 16.28 -6.56
C LEU A 133 7.65 14.77 -6.67
N LEU A 134 6.87 13.96 -5.95
CA LEU A 134 6.98 12.50 -5.98
C LEU A 134 6.61 11.93 -7.35
N ALA A 135 5.59 12.47 -8.00
CA ALA A 135 5.22 12.11 -9.37
C ALA A 135 6.34 12.39 -10.37
N ASN A 136 7.00 13.54 -10.25
CA ASN A 136 8.15 13.86 -11.08
C ASN A 136 9.32 12.88 -10.82
N LYS A 137 9.68 12.67 -9.54
CA LYS A 137 10.73 11.73 -9.13
C LYS A 137 10.52 10.32 -9.67
N ASN A 138 9.26 9.89 -9.78
CA ASN A 138 8.88 8.56 -10.24
C ASN A 138 8.50 8.49 -11.73
N ASN A 139 8.71 9.57 -12.50
CA ASN A 139 8.38 9.67 -13.93
C ASN A 139 6.90 9.44 -14.26
N VAL A 140 6.00 9.83 -13.37
CA VAL A 140 4.53 9.71 -13.52
C VAL A 140 3.90 11.01 -14.04
N ILE A 141 4.58 12.14 -13.84
CA ILE A 141 4.01 13.48 -14.03
C ILE A 141 3.53 13.81 -15.46
N ASN A 142 4.11 13.18 -16.48
CA ASN A 142 3.77 13.43 -17.89
C ASN A 142 2.41 12.86 -18.30
N GLN A 143 1.76 12.10 -17.43
CA GLN A 143 0.47 11.47 -17.73
C GLN A 143 -0.72 12.38 -17.45
N VAL A 144 -0.49 13.59 -16.91
CA VAL A 144 -1.58 14.52 -16.56
C VAL A 144 -1.28 15.93 -17.08
N ASN A 145 -2.28 16.57 -17.68
CA ASN A 145 -2.17 17.96 -18.14
C ASN A 145 -2.10 18.91 -16.94
N LEU A 146 -0.89 19.24 -16.51
CA LEU A 146 -0.66 20.22 -15.46
C LEU A 146 -0.94 21.65 -15.95
N ASN A 147 -1.62 22.41 -15.09
CA ASN A 147 -1.88 23.84 -15.24
C ASN A 147 -0.54 24.60 -15.18
N SER A 148 -0.48 25.84 -15.67
CA SER A 148 0.75 26.63 -15.64
C SER A 148 1.31 26.84 -14.22
N ILE A 149 0.43 27.00 -13.23
CA ILE A 149 0.81 27.20 -11.81
C ILE A 149 1.50 25.96 -11.23
N ASP A 150 1.08 24.76 -11.63
CA ASP A 150 1.65 23.51 -11.11
C ASP A 150 2.99 23.18 -11.76
N LYS A 151 3.23 23.67 -12.99
CA LYS A 151 4.54 23.60 -13.65
C LYS A 151 5.61 24.43 -12.95
N ASP A 152 5.25 25.59 -12.43
CA ASP A 152 6.19 26.49 -11.74
C ASP A 152 6.66 25.92 -10.38
N ARG A 153 5.89 25.01 -9.77
CA ARG A 153 6.25 24.34 -8.50
C ARG A 153 7.25 23.19 -8.66
N LEU A 154 7.57 22.81 -9.89
CA LEU A 154 8.46 21.68 -10.22
C LEU A 154 9.89 22.10 -10.59
N ASN A 155 10.14 23.41 -10.74
CA ASN A 155 11.45 24.00 -11.02
C ASN A 155 12.08 24.57 -9.74
#